data_AF-X1DTT2-F1
#
_entry.id   AF-X1DTT2-F1
#
_cell.length_a   1.000
_cell.length_b   1.000
_cell.length_c   1.000
_cell.angle_alpha   90.00
_cell.angle_beta   90.00
_cell.angle_gamma   90.00
#
_symmetry.space_group_name_H-M   'P 1'
#
loop_
_entity.id
_entity.type
_entity.pdbx_description
1 polymer ?
#
loop_
_entity_poly.entity_id
_entity_poly.type
_entity_poly.pdbx_seq_one_letter_code
_entity_poly.pdbx_strand_id
1 'polypeptide(L)'
;PLSPKAQWRIGDHYLRLKKYNLAHTAFQRVVDKYPDSIQAPISLLTIGNIYAYHQDEKEKAKKAYQRVLADYPDVKIPWQYEIIGIPGKINQEVTVVKAHFLAEEFLEDLE
;
A
#
# COMPACT_ATOMS: atom_id res chain seq x y z
N PRO A 1 -19.92 -7.64 -9.80
CA PRO A 1 -18.71 -6.97 -9.24
C PRO A 1 -17.90 -7.97 -8.39
N LEU A 2 -16.57 -8.04 -8.56
CA LEU A 2 -15.72 -8.86 -7.68
C LEU A 2 -15.77 -8.29 -6.25
N SER A 3 -15.71 -9.12 -5.22
CA SER A 3 -15.57 -8.60 -3.85
C SER A 3 -14.25 -7.82 -3.70
N PRO A 4 -14.15 -6.84 -2.77
CA PRO A 4 -12.91 -6.08 -2.56
C PRO A 4 -11.68 -6.97 -2.36
N LYS A 5 -11.85 -8.06 -1.58
CA LYS A 5 -10.83 -9.10 -1.37
C LYS A 5 -10.42 -9.82 -2.66
N ALA A 6 -11.37 -10.16 -3.53
CA ALA A 6 -11.06 -10.81 -4.80
C ALA A 6 -10.32 -9.86 -5.76
N GLN A 7 -10.73 -8.59 -5.82
CA GLN A 7 -10.05 -7.58 -6.63
C GLN A 7 -8.62 -7.31 -6.12
N TRP A 8 -8.43 -7.22 -4.80
CA TRP A 8 -7.11 -7.09 -4.18
C TRP A 8 -6.19 -8.28 -4.51
N ARG A 9 -6.72 -9.52 -4.46
CA ARG A 9 -5.96 -10.74 -4.79
C ARG A 9 -5.42 -10.75 -6.23
N ILE A 10 -6.11 -10.10 -7.16
CA ILE A 10 -5.63 -9.95 -8.54
C ILE A 10 -4.36 -9.07 -8.55
N GLY A 11 -4.38 -7.93 -7.85
CA GLY A 11 -3.20 -7.06 -7.74
C GLY A 11 -2.04 -7.75 -7.05
N ASP A 12 -2.31 -8.45 -5.96
CA ASP A 12 -1.35 -9.25 -5.20
C ASP A 12 -0.69 -10.35 -6.07
N HIS A 13 -1.48 -11.02 -6.93
CA HIS A 13 -0.92 -11.98 -7.87
C HIS A 13 0.00 -11.33 -8.92
N TYR A 14 -0.40 -10.18 -9.48
CA TYR A 14 0.45 -9.44 -10.40
C TYR A 14 1.74 -8.95 -9.73
N LEU A 15 1.67 -8.53 -8.47
CA LEU A 15 2.83 -8.11 -7.69
C LEU A 15 3.83 -9.26 -7.52
N ARG A 16 3.37 -10.46 -7.17
CA ARG A 16 4.22 -11.67 -7.10
C ARG A 16 4.87 -12.03 -8.44
N LEU A 17 4.18 -11.76 -9.55
CA LEU A 17 4.72 -11.93 -10.90
C LEU A 17 5.62 -10.77 -11.35
N LYS A 18 5.91 -9.80 -10.46
CA LYS A 18 6.67 -8.58 -10.75
C LYS A 18 6.08 -7.72 -11.88
N LYS A 19 4.78 -7.89 -12.16
CA LYS A 19 4.06 -7.11 -13.17
C LYS A 19 3.49 -5.84 -12.52
N TYR A 20 4.39 -4.94 -12.13
CA TYR A 20 4.06 -3.79 -11.28
C TYR A 20 2.98 -2.87 -11.85
N ASN A 21 2.98 -2.61 -13.17
CA ASN A 21 1.95 -1.77 -13.81
C ASN A 21 0.55 -2.41 -13.73
N LEU A 22 0.46 -3.74 -13.87
CA LEU A 22 -0.80 -4.47 -13.74
C LEU A 22 -1.23 -4.57 -12.28
N ALA A 23 -0.29 -4.76 -11.37
CA ALA A 23 -0.53 -4.74 -9.93
C ALA A 23 -1.11 -3.40 -9.49
N HIS A 24 -0.45 -2.30 -9.88
CA HIS A 24 -0.91 -0.94 -9.66
C HIS A 24 -2.34 -0.74 -10.15
N THR A 25 -2.64 -1.09 -11.40
CA THR A 25 -3.98 -0.96 -11.98
C THR A 25 -5.03 -1.76 -11.19
N ALA A 26 -4.69 -2.97 -10.77
CA ALA A 26 -5.61 -3.82 -10.02
C ALA A 26 -5.87 -3.31 -8.60
N PHE A 27 -4.86 -2.76 -7.93
CA PHE A 27 -4.98 -2.11 -6.63
C PHE A 27 -5.73 -0.78 -6.71
N GLN A 28 -5.50 0.01 -7.77
CA GLN A 28 -6.21 1.28 -7.97
C GLN A 28 -7.72 1.04 -8.09
N ARG A 29 -8.12 -0.04 -8.79
CA ARG A 29 -9.53 -0.46 -8.83
C ARG A 29 -10.12 -0.79 -7.46
N VAL A 30 -9.31 -1.27 -6.50
CA VAL A 30 -9.80 -1.49 -5.12
C VAL A 30 -10.08 -0.15 -4.46
N VAL A 31 -9.14 0.79 -4.55
CA VAL A 31 -9.28 2.14 -3.96
C VAL A 31 -10.48 2.86 -4.57
N ASP A 32 -10.66 2.79 -5.89
CA ASP A 32 -11.72 3.54 -6.59
C ASP A 32 -13.11 2.93 -6.36
N LYS A 33 -13.22 1.59 -6.35
CA LYS A 33 -14.53 0.93 -6.28
C LYS A 33 -14.96 0.52 -4.88
N TYR A 34 -13.99 0.37 -3.97
CA TYR A 34 -14.22 -0.15 -2.63
C TYR A 34 -13.48 0.68 -1.58
N PRO A 35 -13.62 2.03 -1.57
CA PRO A 35 -12.89 2.89 -0.66
C PRO A 35 -13.12 2.51 0.81
N ASP A 36 -14.34 2.14 1.20
CA ASP A 36 -14.65 1.80 2.60
C ASP A 36 -14.20 0.38 3.01
N SER A 37 -13.57 -0.37 2.11
CA SER A 37 -13.12 -1.74 2.40
C SER A 37 -11.78 -1.74 3.11
N ILE A 38 -11.55 -2.75 3.96
CA ILE A 38 -10.24 -2.96 4.62
C ILE A 38 -9.09 -3.15 3.61
N GLN A 39 -9.39 -3.47 2.34
CA GLN A 39 -8.39 -3.65 1.29
C GLN A 39 -7.98 -2.34 0.61
N ALA A 40 -8.79 -1.27 0.67
CA ALA A 40 -8.45 0.01 0.05
C ALA A 40 -7.17 0.66 0.62
N PRO A 41 -7.02 0.85 1.95
CA PRO A 41 -5.78 1.40 2.52
C PRO A 41 -4.55 0.54 2.20
N ILE A 42 -4.70 -0.78 2.25
CA ILE A 42 -3.63 -1.74 1.89
C ILE A 42 -3.24 -1.59 0.41
N SER A 43 -4.23 -1.42 -0.47
CA SER A 43 -4.01 -1.24 -1.90
C SER A 43 -3.29 0.07 -2.19
N LEU A 44 -3.70 1.15 -1.53
CA LEU A 44 -3.11 2.48 -1.71
C LEU A 44 -1.68 2.55 -1.18
N LEU A 45 -1.40 1.91 -0.03
CA LEU A 45 -0.03 1.73 0.46
C LEU A 45 0.83 0.94 -0.54
N THR A 46 0.29 -0.14 -1.09
CA THR A 46 1.00 -0.97 -2.08
C THR A 46 1.28 -0.21 -3.37
N ILE A 47 0.36 0.67 -3.80
CA ILE A 47 0.58 1.59 -4.92
C ILE A 47 1.77 2.52 -4.64
N GLY A 48 1.84 3.10 -3.44
CA GLY A 48 2.98 3.91 -3.01
C GLY A 48 4.31 3.14 -3.09
N ASN A 49 4.33 1.90 -2.61
CA ASN A 49 5.52 1.04 -2.69
C ASN A 49 5.93 0.74 -4.14
N ILE A 50 4.95 0.50 -5.03
CA ILE A 50 5.24 0.30 -6.46
C ILE A 50 5.90 1.54 -7.06
N TYR A 51 5.40 2.74 -6.74
CA TYR A 51 5.99 3.99 -7.20
C TYR A 51 7.42 4.17 -6.66
N ALA A 52 7.63 3.96 -5.36
CA ALA A 52 8.92 4.17 -4.71
C ALA A 52 9.99 3.20 -5.21
N TYR A 53 9.70 1.89 -5.24
CA TYR A 53 10.74 0.87 -5.41
C TYR A 53 10.82 0.29 -6.82
N HIS A 54 9.83 0.52 -7.67
CA HIS A 54 9.77 -0.11 -8.99
C HIS A 54 9.62 0.87 -10.16
N GLN A 55 9.27 2.13 -9.89
CA GLN A 55 9.12 3.14 -10.93
C GLN A 55 9.98 4.39 -10.69
N ASP A 56 10.70 4.46 -9.56
CA ASP A 56 11.49 5.63 -9.12
C ASP A 56 10.67 6.94 -9.10
N GLU A 57 9.35 6.81 -8.95
CA GLU A 57 8.39 7.91 -8.96
C GLU A 57 8.12 8.39 -7.54
N LYS A 58 9.18 8.89 -6.91
CA LYS A 58 9.20 9.21 -5.48
C LYS A 58 8.08 10.17 -5.04
N GLU A 59 7.79 11.19 -5.84
CA GLU A 59 6.70 12.13 -5.59
C GLU A 59 5.30 11.48 -5.62
N LYS A 60 5.09 10.50 -6.51
CA LYS A 60 3.82 9.76 -6.54
C LYS A 60 3.70 8.83 -5.35
N ALA A 61 4.81 8.22 -4.91
CA ALA A 61 4.84 7.40 -3.70
C ALA A 61 4.45 8.22 -2.47
N LYS A 62 5.07 9.40 -2.29
CA LYS A 62 4.77 10.35 -1.20
C LYS A 62 3.28 10.70 -1.17
N LYS A 63 2.70 11.06 -2.32
CA LYS A 63 1.27 11.37 -2.43
C LYS A 63 0.38 10.19 -2.06
N ALA A 64 0.74 8.97 -2.47
CA ALA A 64 -0.01 7.77 -2.10
C ALA A 64 0.01 7.54 -0.59
N TYR A 65 1.19 7.67 0.05
CA TYR A 65 1.31 7.53 1.51
C TYR A 65 0.54 8.60 2.27
N GLN A 66 0.65 9.87 1.85
CA GLN A 66 -0.13 10.97 2.43
C GLN A 66 -1.64 10.71 2.35
N ARG A 67 -2.11 10.16 1.23
CA ARG A 67 -3.51 9.77 1.10
C ARG A 67 -3.89 8.59 2.00
N VAL A 68 -3.00 7.64 2.26
CA VAL A 68 -3.28 6.59 3.27
C VAL A 68 -3.56 7.23 4.62
N LEU A 69 -2.72 8.18 5.04
CA LEU A 69 -2.85 8.87 6.32
C LEU A 69 -4.11 9.76 6.39
N ALA A 70 -4.43 10.44 5.29
CA ALA A 70 -5.56 11.37 5.22
C ALA A 70 -6.91 10.66 5.04
N ASP A 71 -6.98 9.68 4.14
CA ASP A 71 -8.22 9.01 3.76
C ASP A 71 -8.55 7.85 4.73
N TYR A 72 -7.56 7.31 5.46
CA TYR A 72 -7.71 6.12 6.32
C TYR A 72 -7.05 6.25 7.71
N PRO A 73 -7.41 7.26 8.52
CA PRO A 73 -6.75 7.54 9.80
C PRO A 73 -6.89 6.42 10.84
N ASP A 74 -8.00 5.67 10.80
CA ASP A 74 -8.37 4.70 11.85
C ASP A 74 -8.23 3.22 11.42
N VAL A 75 -7.66 2.98 10.23
CA VAL A 75 -7.54 1.59 9.74
C VAL A 75 -6.47 0.88 10.56
N LYS A 76 -6.89 -0.18 11.27
CA LYS A 76 -6.02 -1.20 11.82
C LYS A 76 -5.79 -2.26 10.73
N ILE A 77 -4.65 -2.25 10.05
CA ILE A 77 -4.31 -3.26 9.05
C ILE A 77 -4.11 -4.58 9.81
N PRO A 78 -4.93 -5.62 9.55
CA PRO A 78 -4.80 -6.88 10.27
C PRO A 78 -3.45 -7.54 9.98
N TRP A 79 -2.79 -8.08 11.02
CA TRP A 79 -1.48 -8.74 10.97
C TRP A 79 -1.27 -9.72 9.81
N GLN A 80 -2.34 -10.39 9.35
CA GLN A 80 -2.29 -11.31 8.20
C GLN A 80 -1.94 -10.65 6.84
N TYR A 81 -1.94 -9.32 6.77
CA TYR A 81 -1.53 -8.53 5.60
C TYR A 81 -0.15 -7.88 5.79
N GLU A 82 0.60 -8.24 6.84
CA GLU A 82 1.99 -7.82 7.00
C GLU A 82 2.85 -8.38 5.86
N ILE A 83 2.90 -7.57 4.81
CA ILE A 83 4.02 -7.32 3.92
C ILE A 83 4.66 -8.59 3.37
N ILE A 84 4.24 -8.89 2.14
CA ILE A 84 4.96 -9.70 1.16
C ILE A 84 6.38 -9.10 1.01
N GLY A 85 7.32 -9.47 1.89
CA GLY A 85 8.76 -9.26 1.67
C GLY A 85 9.56 -8.38 2.64
N ILE A 86 9.06 -7.90 3.79
CA ILE A 86 9.94 -7.20 4.77
C ILE A 86 10.16 -8.09 6.01
N PRO A 87 11.37 -8.65 6.21
CA PRO A 87 11.68 -9.44 7.41
C PRO A 87 11.93 -8.51 8.61
N GLY A 88 11.04 -8.52 9.60
CA GLY A 88 11.27 -7.82 10.87
C GLY A 88 10.07 -7.88 11.81
N LYS A 89 10.21 -8.64 12.90
CA LYS A 89 9.25 -8.71 14.03
C LYS A 89 9.03 -7.30 14.58
N ILE A 90 7.81 -6.77 14.56
CA ILE A 90 7.48 -5.57 15.33
C ILE A 90 6.19 -5.78 16.10
N ASN A 91 6.31 -5.68 17.42
CA ASN A 91 5.22 -5.79 18.37
C ASN A 91 4.29 -4.56 18.25
N GLN A 92 2.99 -4.87 18.20
CA GLN A 92 1.80 -4.11 18.60
C GLN A 92 1.79 -2.58 18.32
N GLU A 93 0.81 -2.17 17.49
CA GLU A 93 0.51 -0.79 17.03
C GLU A 93 1.13 -0.36 15.69
N VAL A 94 1.11 -1.27 14.73
CA VAL A 94 1.74 -1.06 13.43
C VAL A 94 0.68 -0.98 12.36
N THR A 95 0.27 0.23 11.98
CA THR A 95 -0.44 0.39 10.70
C THR A 95 -0.13 1.73 10.05
N VAL A 96 -0.44 2.82 10.75
CA VAL A 96 -0.23 4.19 10.26
C VAL A 96 1.21 4.63 10.54
N VAL A 97 1.75 4.25 11.70
CA VAL A 97 3.10 4.59 12.16
C VAL A 97 4.20 4.00 11.27
N LYS A 98 4.03 2.81 10.67
CA LYS A 98 5.03 2.28 9.72
C LYS A 98 4.97 2.95 8.35
N ALA A 99 3.79 3.33 7.86
CA ALA A 99 3.69 4.09 6.61
C ALA A 99 4.20 5.53 6.81
N HIS A 100 3.96 6.11 7.99
CA HIS A 100 4.57 7.36 8.44
C HIS A 100 6.09 7.23 8.56
N PHE A 101 6.61 6.19 9.23
CA PHE A 101 8.04 5.92 9.36
C PHE A 101 8.72 5.66 8.00
N LEU A 102 8.11 4.86 7.12
CA LEU A 102 8.60 4.65 5.75
C LEU A 102 8.52 5.93 4.91
N ALA A 103 7.53 6.79 5.14
CA ALA A 103 7.48 8.09 4.50
C ALA A 103 8.56 9.03 5.05
N GLU A 104 8.79 9.08 6.36
CA GLU A 104 9.82 9.91 6.98
C GLU A 104 11.22 9.47 6.57
N GLU A 105 11.57 8.19 6.72
CA GLU A 105 12.87 7.63 6.31
C GLU A 105 13.12 7.83 4.80
N PHE A 106 12.10 7.63 3.95
CA PHE A 106 12.21 7.87 2.51
C PHE A 106 12.26 9.35 2.14
N LEU A 107 11.65 10.24 2.93
CA LEU A 107 11.67 11.69 2.72
C LEU A 107 12.98 12.32 3.17
N GLU A 108 13.64 11.75 4.18
CA GLU A 108 14.98 12.15 4.61
C GLU A 108 16.05 11.80 3.56
N ASP A 109 15.92 10.65 2.88
CA ASP A 109 16.81 10.23 1.78
C ASP A 109 16.61 10.99 0.44
N LEU A 110 15.69 11.96 0.42
CA LEU A 110 15.29 12.72 -0.77
C LEU A 110 15.83 14.16 -0.80
N GLU A 111 16.39 14.66 0.31
CA GLU A 111 17.09 15.95 0.40
C GLU A 111 18.60 15.81 0.10
#